data_AF-A0A447X9G3-F1
#
_entry.id   AF-A0A447X9G3-F1
#
_cell.length_a   1.000
_cell.length_b   1.000
_cell.length_c   1.000
_cell.angle_alpha   90.00
_cell.angle_beta   90.00
_cell.angle_gamma   90.00
#
_symmetry.space_group_name_H-M   'P 1'
#
loop_
_entity.id
_entity.type
_entity.pdbx_description
1 polymer ?
#
loop_
_entity_poly.entity_id
_entity_poly.type
_entity_poly.pdbx_seq_one_letter_code
_entity_poly.pdbx_strand_id
1 'polypeptide(L)'
;MFIDFTRPEGTLNHLAFCRQHGKGMVIGTTGFDEAGKQAIRDAAADIAIVFAANFSVGVNVMLKLLEKAAKVMGDYTDIEIIEAHHRHKVDAPSGTALAMGEAIAHALDKI
;
A
#
# COMPACT_ATOMS: atom_id res chain seq x y z
N MET A 1 -16.99 -0.24 -12.70
CA MET A 1 -15.84 -0.19 -11.79
C MET A 1 -15.46 -1.62 -11.47
N PHE A 2 -14.19 -1.98 -11.57
CA PHE A 2 -13.68 -3.32 -11.25
C PHE A 2 -12.84 -3.26 -9.97
N ILE A 3 -12.96 -4.25 -9.08
CA ILE A 3 -12.22 -4.30 -7.81
C ILE A 3 -11.37 -5.58 -7.83
N ASP A 4 -10.05 -5.43 -7.71
CA ASP A 4 -9.10 -6.52 -7.92
C ASP A 4 -8.18 -6.74 -6.70
N PHE A 5 -8.28 -7.94 -6.13
CA PHE A 5 -7.43 -8.46 -5.06
C PHE A 5 -7.02 -9.90 -5.43
N THR A 6 -6.25 -10.03 -6.51
CA THR A 6 -5.83 -11.33 -7.05
C THR A 6 -4.31 -11.47 -7.06
N ARG A 7 -3.69 -11.60 -8.24
CA ARG A 7 -2.24 -11.74 -8.45
C ARG A 7 -1.77 -10.80 -9.55
N PRO A 8 -0.50 -10.34 -9.53
CA PRO A 8 -0.01 -9.37 -10.49
C PRO A 8 -0.32 -9.71 -11.96
N GLU A 9 -0.10 -10.96 -12.37
CA GLU A 9 -0.37 -11.43 -13.73
C GLU A 9 -1.85 -11.33 -14.12
N GLY A 10 -2.77 -11.62 -13.19
CA GLY A 10 -4.21 -11.51 -13.41
C GLY A 10 -4.66 -10.05 -13.49
N THR A 11 -4.14 -9.22 -12.60
CA THR A 11 -4.48 -7.79 -12.57
C THR A 11 -4.05 -7.06 -13.84
N LEU A 12 -2.90 -7.38 -14.44
CA LEU A 12 -2.50 -6.75 -15.70
C LEU A 12 -3.44 -7.08 -16.87
N ASN A 13 -4.02 -8.29 -16.90
CA ASN A 13 -5.05 -8.65 -17.87
C ASN A 13 -6.35 -7.88 -17.62
N HIS A 14 -6.78 -7.79 -16.36
CA HIS A 14 -7.95 -6.99 -15.98
C HIS A 14 -7.76 -5.49 -16.30
N LEU A 15 -6.53 -4.98 -16.12
CA LEU A 15 -6.14 -3.61 -16.43
C LEU A 15 -6.29 -3.29 -17.91
N ALA A 16 -5.78 -4.16 -18.79
CA ALA A 16 -5.92 -4.00 -20.23
C ALA A 16 -7.39 -3.99 -20.66
N PHE A 17 -8.19 -4.93 -20.14
CA PHE A 17 -9.63 -4.99 -20.41
C PHE A 17 -10.36 -3.73 -19.93
N CYS A 18 -10.11 -3.29 -18.69
CA CYS A 18 -10.74 -2.11 -18.12
C CYS A 18 -10.37 -0.84 -18.88
N ARG A 19 -9.10 -0.70 -19.27
CA ARG A 19 -8.60 0.42 -20.09
C ARG A 19 -9.30 0.46 -21.45
N GLN A 20 -9.38 -0.67 -22.15
CA GLN A 20 -10.06 -0.76 -23.45
C GLN A 20 -11.54 -0.36 -23.39
N HIS A 21 -12.22 -0.65 -22.28
CA HIS A 21 -13.66 -0.40 -22.10
C HIS A 21 -13.97 0.86 -21.29
N GLY A 22 -12.97 1.69 -20.97
CA GLY A 22 -13.16 2.92 -20.18
C GLY A 22 -13.74 2.67 -18.79
N LYS A 23 -13.37 1.55 -18.14
CA LYS A 23 -13.84 1.18 -16.79
C LYS A 23 -12.76 1.50 -15.77
N GLY A 24 -13.11 2.27 -14.74
CA GLY A 24 -12.22 2.51 -13.61
C GLY A 24 -11.97 1.26 -12.76
N MET A 25 -10.86 1.25 -12.04
CA MET A 25 -10.40 0.12 -11.22
C MET A 25 -10.02 0.52 -9.79
N VAL A 26 -10.22 -0.42 -8.87
CA VAL A 26 -9.62 -0.43 -7.53
C VAL A 26 -8.70 -1.64 -7.46
N ILE A 27 -7.41 -1.43 -7.23
CA ILE A 27 -6.39 -2.46 -7.24
C ILE A 27 -5.77 -2.56 -5.84
N GLY A 28 -6.01 -3.69 -5.18
CA GLY A 28 -5.39 -4.08 -3.91
C GLY A 28 -4.46 -5.28 -4.01
N THR A 29 -4.29 -5.85 -5.21
CA THR A 29 -3.22 -6.79 -5.51
C THR A 29 -1.86 -6.15 -5.18
N THR A 30 -0.95 -6.88 -4.54
CA THR A 30 0.41 -6.44 -4.20
C THR A 30 1.45 -7.25 -4.98
N GLY A 31 2.74 -6.89 -4.87
CA GLY A 31 3.83 -7.67 -5.46
C GLY A 31 4.13 -7.38 -6.94
N PHE A 32 3.71 -6.23 -7.46
CA PHE A 32 4.10 -5.78 -8.80
C PHE A 32 5.57 -5.39 -8.85
N ASP A 33 6.23 -5.77 -9.95
CA ASP A 33 7.53 -5.23 -10.34
C ASP A 33 7.39 -3.80 -10.92
N GLU A 34 8.51 -3.18 -11.27
CA GLU A 34 8.50 -1.81 -11.81
C GLU A 34 7.75 -1.69 -13.15
N ALA A 35 7.82 -2.74 -13.98
CA ALA A 35 7.07 -2.78 -15.25
C ALA A 35 5.56 -2.83 -15.01
N GLY A 36 5.10 -3.67 -14.08
CA GLY A 36 3.70 -3.75 -13.69
C GLY A 36 3.19 -2.45 -13.07
N LYS A 37 3.97 -1.83 -12.18
CA LYS A 37 3.64 -0.50 -11.63
C LYS A 37 3.57 0.56 -12.72
N GLN A 38 4.47 0.52 -13.71
CA GLN A 38 4.45 1.44 -14.84
C GLN A 38 3.19 1.25 -15.70
N ALA A 39 2.80 0.00 -15.99
CA ALA A 39 1.58 -0.29 -16.73
C ALA A 39 0.33 0.27 -16.03
N ILE A 40 0.26 0.14 -14.69
CA ILE A 40 -0.81 0.74 -13.88
C ILE A 40 -0.80 2.27 -14.00
N ARG A 41 0.37 2.90 -13.90
CA ARG A 41 0.53 4.36 -14.06
C ARG A 41 0.07 4.84 -15.44
N ASP A 42 0.46 4.13 -16.50
CA ASP A 42 0.09 4.47 -17.87
C ASP A 42 -1.42 4.33 -18.11
N ALA A 43 -2.06 3.31 -17.54
CA ALA A 43 -3.51 3.14 -17.63
C ALA A 43 -4.28 4.20 -16.84
N ALA A 44 -3.70 4.74 -15.77
CA ALA A 44 -4.31 5.79 -14.96
C ALA A 44 -4.50 7.12 -15.71
N ALA A 45 -3.81 7.31 -16.85
CA ALA A 45 -4.02 8.43 -17.74
C ALA A 45 -5.37 8.36 -18.49
N ASP A 46 -5.90 7.15 -18.70
CA ASP A 46 -7.12 6.92 -19.49
C ASP A 46 -8.34 6.56 -18.62
N ILE A 47 -8.12 5.90 -17.48
CA ILE A 47 -9.17 5.44 -16.58
C ILE A 47 -8.87 5.80 -15.12
N ALA A 48 -9.91 6.03 -14.33
CA ALA A 48 -9.74 6.26 -12.89
C ALA A 48 -9.24 4.98 -12.19
N ILE A 49 -8.12 5.08 -11.48
CA ILE A 49 -7.51 3.97 -10.75
C ILE A 49 -7.24 4.38 -9.30
N VAL A 50 -7.68 3.56 -8.35
CA VAL A 50 -7.22 3.59 -6.96
C VAL A 50 -6.31 2.38 -6.76
N PHE A 51 -5.01 2.62 -6.52
CA PHE A 51 -4.03 1.57 -6.27
C PHE A 51 -3.43 1.76 -4.87
N ALA A 52 -3.61 0.77 -3.99
CA ALA A 52 -3.10 0.83 -2.62
C ALA A 52 -2.75 -0.57 -2.10
N ALA A 53 -1.68 -0.67 -1.31
CA ALA A 53 -1.29 -1.92 -0.65
C ALA A 53 -2.20 -2.28 0.55
N ASN A 54 -2.96 -1.31 1.08
CA ASN A 54 -3.89 -1.51 2.18
C ASN A 54 -5.11 -0.57 2.07
N PHE A 55 -6.31 -1.14 2.07
CA PHE A 55 -7.58 -0.42 1.95
C PHE A 55 -8.29 -0.17 3.30
N SER A 56 -7.68 -0.57 4.41
CA SER A 56 -8.21 -0.24 5.74
C SER A 56 -8.11 1.27 5.99
N VAL A 57 -9.27 1.90 6.21
CA VAL A 57 -9.35 3.32 6.60
C VAL A 57 -8.57 3.56 7.89
N GLY A 58 -8.70 2.66 8.87
CA GLY A 58 -8.00 2.77 10.16
C GLY A 58 -6.48 2.74 9.99
N VAL A 59 -5.94 1.84 9.15
CA VAL A 59 -4.50 1.78 8.88
C VAL A 59 -4.01 3.05 8.21
N ASN A 60 -4.72 3.55 7.20
CA ASN A 60 -4.34 4.77 6.49
C ASN A 60 -4.38 6.02 7.40
N VAL A 61 -5.37 6.12 8.29
CA VAL A 61 -5.41 7.18 9.32
C VAL A 61 -4.24 7.04 10.28
N MET A 62 -3.95 5.82 10.74
CA MET A 62 -2.83 5.56 11.66
C MET A 62 -1.48 5.97 11.06
N LEU A 63 -1.22 5.70 9.78
CA LEU A 63 0.01 6.15 9.12
C LEU A 63 0.20 7.67 9.22
N LYS A 64 -0.87 8.44 9.03
CA LYS A 64 -0.82 9.91 9.16
C LYS A 64 -0.69 10.40 10.59
N LEU A 65 -1.22 9.67 11.57
CA LEU A 65 -1.02 9.98 12.98
C LEU A 65 0.41 9.67 13.42
N LEU A 66 0.98 8.56 12.94
CA LEU A 66 2.37 8.16 13.22
C LEU A 66 3.36 9.18 12.66
N GLU A 67 3.19 9.66 11.42
CA GLU A 67 4.03 10.74 10.86
C GLU A 67 4.03 11.99 11.78
N LYS A 68 2.86 12.37 12.31
CA LYS A 68 2.72 13.53 13.19
C LYS A 68 3.35 13.27 14.57
N ALA A 69 3.09 12.11 15.16
CA ALA A 69 3.63 11.73 16.45
C ALA A 69 5.16 11.64 16.41
N ALA A 70 5.72 11.03 15.35
CA ALA A 70 7.16 10.91 15.14
C ALA A 70 7.83 12.30 15.09
N LYS A 71 7.30 13.24 14.30
CA LYS A 71 7.86 14.60 14.20
C LYS A 71 7.85 15.38 15.52
N VAL A 72 6.89 15.10 16.41
CA VAL A 72 6.76 15.82 17.69
C VAL A 72 7.58 15.15 18.78
N MET A 73 7.62 13.82 18.81
CA MET A 73 8.11 13.05 19.96
C MET A 73 9.41 12.29 19.69
N GLY A 74 9.76 12.06 18.43
CA GLY A 74 10.77 11.08 18.04
C GLY A 74 12.20 11.33 18.51
N ASP A 75 12.54 12.56 18.89
CA ASP A 75 13.88 12.91 19.38
C ASP A 75 14.11 12.53 20.86
N TYR A 76 13.04 12.28 21.61
CA TYR A 76 13.12 12.00 23.06
C TYR A 76 12.35 10.74 23.49
N THR A 77 11.86 9.96 22.54
CA THR A 77 11.16 8.70 22.79
C THR A 77 11.72 7.56 21.97
N ASP A 78 11.82 6.39 22.58
CA ASP A 78 12.00 5.14 21.85
C ASP A 78 10.69 4.76 21.13
N ILE A 79 10.80 4.23 19.92
CA ILE A 79 9.66 3.84 19.10
C ILE A 79 9.70 2.33 18.89
N GLU A 80 8.68 1.64 19.39
CA GLU A 80 8.50 0.20 19.21
C GLU A 80 7.21 -0.10 18.44
N ILE A 81 7.26 -1.04 17.50
CA ILE A 81 6.09 -1.53 16.77
C ILE A 81 5.81 -2.95 17.23
N ILE A 82 4.65 -3.15 17.85
CA ILE A 82 4.20 -4.45 18.35
C ILE A 82 2.99 -4.88 17.53
N GLU A 83 3.05 -6.06 16.93
CA GLU A 83 1.96 -6.64 16.16
C GLU A 83 1.67 -8.08 16.60
N ALA A 84 0.43 -8.51 16.37
CA ALA A 84 0.01 -9.89 16.63
C ALA A 84 -0.87 -10.37 15.49
N HIS A 85 -0.62 -11.59 15.02
CA HIS A 85 -1.34 -12.24 13.95
C HIS A 85 -1.63 -13.70 14.29
N HIS A 86 -2.55 -14.32 13.54
CA HIS A 86 -2.85 -15.74 13.72
C HIS A 86 -1.62 -16.63 13.43
N ARG A 87 -1.59 -17.84 14.00
CA ARG A 87 -0.44 -18.77 13.89
C ARG A 87 -0.02 -19.18 12.47
N HIS A 88 -0.91 -19.07 11.48
CA HIS A 88 -0.67 -19.49 10.10
C HIS A 88 -0.16 -18.36 9.19
N LYS A 89 0.20 -17.20 9.76
CA LYS A 89 0.71 -16.09 8.95
C LYS A 89 2.12 -16.42 8.49
N VAL A 90 2.36 -16.27 7.19
CA VAL A 90 3.59 -16.73 6.54
C VAL A 90 4.70 -15.65 6.62
N ASP A 91 4.32 -14.38 6.57
CA ASP A 91 5.21 -13.21 6.59
C ASP A 91 5.30 -12.57 7.99
N ALA A 92 6.51 -12.22 8.41
CA ALA A 92 6.79 -11.45 9.62
C ALA A 92 8.05 -10.58 9.43
N PRO A 93 8.04 -9.29 9.86
CA PRO A 93 6.87 -8.51 10.28
C PRO A 93 5.82 -8.36 9.16
N SER A 94 4.57 -8.03 9.49
CA SER A 94 3.53 -7.84 8.47
C SER A 94 3.83 -6.62 7.59
N GLY A 95 3.31 -6.63 6.37
CA GLY A 95 3.41 -5.48 5.47
C GLY A 95 2.85 -4.17 6.08
N THR A 96 1.86 -4.26 6.98
CA THR A 96 1.36 -3.08 7.70
C THR A 96 2.37 -2.57 8.72
N ALA A 97 3.02 -3.46 9.48
CA ALA A 97 4.06 -3.08 10.43
C ALA A 97 5.28 -2.47 9.73
N LEU A 98 5.69 -3.02 8.58
CA LEU A 98 6.74 -2.45 7.73
C LEU A 98 6.36 -1.03 7.26
N ALA A 99 5.15 -0.86 6.72
CA ALA A 99 4.68 0.45 6.27
C ALA A 99 4.61 1.49 7.40
N MET A 100 4.24 1.08 8.62
CA MET A 100 4.29 1.94 9.81
C MET A 100 5.72 2.35 10.16
N GLY A 101 6.66 1.41 10.11
CA GLY A 101 8.09 1.68 10.35
C GLY A 101 8.68 2.65 9.31
N GLU A 102 8.39 2.42 8.02
CA GLU A 102 8.82 3.30 6.93
C GLU A 102 8.25 4.72 7.09
N ALA A 103 6.96 4.86 7.43
CA ALA A 103 6.33 6.17 7.63
C ALA A 103 6.98 6.95 8.79
N ILE A 104 7.31 6.27 9.89
CA ILE A 104 8.00 6.86 11.04
C ILE A 104 9.42 7.26 10.67
N ALA A 105 10.16 6.37 10.02
CA ALA A 105 11.57 6.59 9.71
C ALA A 105 11.74 7.70 8.65
N HIS A 106 10.85 7.78 7.66
CA HIS A 106 10.78 8.92 6.74
C HIS A 106 10.42 10.23 7.47
N ALA A 107 9.55 10.18 8.48
CA ALA A 107 9.18 11.38 9.24
C ALA A 107 10.33 11.93 10.11
N LEU A 108 11.33 11.09 10.41
CA LEU A 108 12.52 11.40 11.19
C LEU A 108 13.79 11.56 10.34
N ASP A 109 13.67 11.56 9.01
CA ASP A 109 14.80 11.63 8.07
C ASP A 109 15.89 10.54 8.30
N LYS A 110 15.46 9.32 8.64
CA LYS A 110 16.34 8.16 8.93
C LYS A 110 16.40 7.12 7.80
N ILE A 111 15.91 7.44 6.60
CA ILE A 111 15.92 6.59 5.38
C ILE A 111 16.40 7.41 4.19
#